data_AF-A0AAV7R247-F1
#
_entry.id   AF-A0AAV7R247-F1
#
_cell.length_a   1.000
_cell.length_b   1.000
_cell.length_c   1.000
_cell.angle_alpha   90.00
_cell.angle_beta   90.00
_cell.angle_gamma   90.00
#
_symmetry.space_group_name_H-M   'P 1'
#
loop_
_entity.id
_entity.type
_entity.pdbx_description
1 polymer ?
#
loop_
_entity_poly.entity_id
_entity_poly.type
_entity_poly.pdbx_seq_one_letter_code
_entity_poly.pdbx_strand_id
1 'polypeptide(L)'
;MGRHRQTDASQGTTMEQYSTPVAQPQQLAGLEGSGDAAGAPLSAGELSRAELPVAIQDSQVALEGKIETVAVEVNLLRVDLSKVLEKGKVAEGSIVELQSEKGTLWTQMAQATSTVGRLEDAEGRSRWNNVRLLGFPEHAEGSAVESFVENWIKDVLQLAGLSRVFFVECAHRALVAPLWPGAPL
;
A
#
# COMPACT_ATOMS: atom_id res chain seq x y z
N MET A 1 5.33 -8.12 -47.71
CA MET A 1 5.39 -9.51 -47.19
C MET A 1 6.42 -9.52 -46.08
N GLY A 2 6.02 -9.87 -44.85
CA GLY A 2 6.90 -9.87 -43.68
C GLY A 2 6.06 -9.77 -42.42
N ARG A 3 5.59 -10.93 -41.93
CA ARG A 3 4.72 -11.10 -40.77
C ARG A 3 5.53 -11.02 -39.48
N HIS A 4 4.84 -10.66 -38.39
CA HIS A 4 5.05 -11.11 -37.00
C HIS A 4 6.31 -10.53 -36.29
N ARG A 5 6.31 -10.17 -35.00
CA ARG A 5 5.46 -10.59 -33.88
C ARG A 5 5.11 -9.41 -32.97
N GLN A 6 3.83 -9.38 -32.64
CA GLN A 6 3.25 -8.77 -31.46
C GLN A 6 3.59 -9.69 -30.27
N THR A 7 4.19 -9.15 -29.22
CA THR A 7 4.31 -9.85 -27.94
C THR A 7 3.63 -8.99 -26.89
N ASP A 8 2.37 -9.30 -26.63
CA ASP A 8 1.64 -8.89 -25.44
C ASP A 8 2.34 -9.48 -24.22
N ALA A 9 3.00 -8.62 -23.44
CA ALA A 9 3.43 -8.95 -22.10
C ALA A 9 2.22 -8.77 -21.17
N SER A 10 1.39 -9.80 -21.15
CA SER A 10 0.46 -10.11 -20.06
C SER A 10 1.27 -10.25 -18.77
N GLN A 11 1.29 -9.20 -17.95
CA GLN A 11 1.66 -9.33 -16.55
C GLN A 11 0.38 -9.66 -15.78
N GLY A 12 0.18 -10.96 -15.56
CA GLY A 12 -0.79 -11.47 -14.61
C GLY A 12 -0.39 -11.03 -13.21
N THR A 13 -1.11 -10.07 -12.66
CA THR A 13 -1.07 -9.77 -11.22
C THR A 13 -1.87 -10.85 -10.51
N THR A 14 -1.12 -11.74 -9.85
CA THR A 14 -1.55 -12.72 -8.87
C THR A 14 -2.60 -12.12 -7.93
N MET A 15 -3.82 -12.66 -7.95
CA MET A 15 -4.77 -12.53 -6.85
C MET A 15 -4.13 -13.16 -5.61
N GLU A 16 -3.64 -12.34 -4.68
CA GLU A 16 -3.48 -12.80 -3.30
C GLU A 16 -4.88 -12.99 -2.71
N GLN A 17 -5.29 -14.26 -2.65
CA GLN A 17 -6.43 -14.70 -1.88
C GLN A 17 -6.10 -14.51 -0.40
N TYR A 18 -6.73 -13.52 0.25
CA TYR A 18 -6.78 -13.48 1.69
C TYR A 18 -7.58 -14.69 2.19
N SER A 19 -6.83 -15.71 2.62
CA SER A 19 -7.34 -16.87 3.32
C SER A 19 -7.64 -16.45 4.76
N THR A 20 -8.91 -16.18 5.06
CA THR A 20 -9.37 -16.04 6.44
C THR A 20 -9.45 -17.44 7.05
N PRO A 21 -8.78 -17.74 8.17
CA PRO A 21 -8.91 -19.04 8.80
C PRO A 21 -10.32 -19.18 9.40
N VAL A 22 -11.07 -20.14 8.87
CA VAL A 22 -12.30 -20.66 9.48
C VAL A 22 -11.93 -21.20 10.87
N ALA A 23 -12.48 -20.60 11.91
CA ALA A 23 -12.44 -21.16 13.25
C ALA A 23 -13.20 -22.49 13.26
N GLN A 24 -12.48 -23.60 13.33
CA GLN A 24 -13.06 -24.91 13.61
C GLN A 24 -13.54 -24.95 15.07
N PRO A 25 -14.69 -25.60 15.34
CA PRO A 25 -15.17 -25.81 16.70
C PRO A 25 -14.19 -26.74 17.44
N GLN A 26 -13.63 -26.25 18.54
CA GLN A 26 -12.78 -27.07 19.42
C GLN A 26 -13.61 -28.21 20.01
N GLN A 27 -13.26 -29.42 19.61
CA GLN A 27 -13.58 -30.64 20.33
C GLN A 27 -12.86 -30.60 21.68
N LEU A 28 -13.61 -30.55 22.78
CA LEU A 28 -13.08 -30.85 24.11
C LEU A 28 -13.58 -32.25 24.50
N ALA A 29 -12.70 -33.24 24.31
CA ALA A 29 -12.92 -34.60 24.77
C ALA A 29 -12.00 -34.89 25.98
N GLY A 30 -12.63 -35.09 27.13
CA GLY A 30 -12.33 -36.22 28.01
C GLY A 30 -11.40 -36.03 29.22
N LEU A 31 -11.78 -36.77 30.27
CA LEU A 31 -11.10 -37.13 31.53
C LEU A 31 -11.46 -36.21 32.72
N GLU A 32 -12.07 -36.66 33.82
CA GLU A 32 -12.06 -37.98 34.48
C GLU A 32 -13.39 -38.28 35.19
N GLY A 33 -13.72 -39.58 35.28
CA GLY A 33 -14.81 -40.08 36.10
C GLY A 33 -14.39 -40.39 37.53
N SER A 34 -15.29 -40.12 38.47
CA SER A 34 -15.50 -40.89 39.70
C SER A 34 -17.02 -40.89 39.91
N GLY A 35 -17.72 -42.01 39.81
CA GLY A 35 -17.66 -43.08 40.80
C GLY A 35 -18.67 -42.76 41.90
N ASP A 36 -19.79 -43.48 41.87
CA ASP A 36 -20.87 -43.56 42.87
C ASP A 36 -21.89 -42.41 42.99
N ALA A 37 -23.05 -42.61 42.36
CA ALA A 37 -24.33 -42.59 43.07
C ALA A 37 -25.41 -43.33 42.24
N ALA A 38 -25.68 -44.56 42.68
CA ALA A 38 -26.92 -45.32 42.57
C ALA A 38 -27.89 -44.97 41.41
N GLY A 39 -28.05 -45.93 40.50
CA GLY A 39 -29.22 -46.04 39.64
C GLY A 39 -30.51 -46.11 40.46
N ALA A 40 -31.13 -44.94 40.63
CA ALA A 40 -32.56 -44.74 40.81
C ALA A 40 -33.37 -45.45 39.70
N PRO A 41 -34.12 -46.57 39.86
CA PRO A 41 -35.05 -46.95 38.81
C PRO A 41 -36.07 -45.83 38.70
N LEU A 42 -36.18 -45.22 37.51
CA LEU A 42 -37.28 -44.33 37.16
C LEU A 42 -38.57 -45.16 37.26
N SER A 43 -39.17 -45.21 38.44
CA SER A 43 -40.57 -45.57 38.56
C SER A 43 -41.32 -44.48 37.81
N ALA A 44 -41.91 -44.82 36.67
CA ALA A 44 -43.03 -44.06 36.14
C ALA A 44 -44.13 -44.15 37.20
N GLY A 45 -44.06 -43.25 38.18
CA GLY A 45 -45.16 -43.01 39.10
C GLY A 45 -46.31 -42.56 38.23
N GLU A 46 -47.38 -43.36 38.19
CA GLU A 46 -48.66 -42.91 37.68
C GLU A 46 -49.02 -41.66 38.47
N LEU A 47 -48.77 -40.48 37.88
CA LEU A 47 -49.18 -39.20 38.45
C LEU A 47 -50.66 -39.33 38.79
N SER A 48 -51.00 -39.13 40.05
CA SER A 48 -52.38 -39.18 40.48
C SER A 48 -53.17 -38.18 39.63
N ARG A 49 -54.43 -38.48 39.33
CA ARG A 49 -55.32 -37.61 38.52
C ARG A 49 -55.35 -36.15 38.99
N ALA A 50 -54.99 -35.89 40.25
CA ALA A 50 -54.86 -34.57 40.85
C ALA A 50 -53.50 -33.87 40.64
N GLU A 51 -52.41 -34.59 40.33
CA GLU A 51 -51.05 -34.04 40.15
C GLU A 51 -50.76 -33.61 38.71
N LEU A 52 -51.43 -34.22 37.73
CA LEU A 52 -51.37 -33.84 36.31
C LEU A 52 -51.70 -32.36 36.05
N PRO A 53 -52.81 -31.77 36.57
CA PRO A 53 -53.10 -30.36 36.33
C PRO A 53 -52.05 -29.43 36.95
N VAL A 54 -51.43 -29.82 38.07
CA VAL A 54 -50.37 -29.04 38.73
C VAL A 54 -49.10 -29.05 37.87
N ALA A 55 -48.66 -30.23 37.40
CA ALA A 55 -47.52 -30.33 36.50
C ALA A 55 -47.71 -29.58 35.18
N ILE A 56 -48.94 -29.58 34.63
CA ILE A 56 -49.30 -28.79 33.44
C ILE A 56 -49.16 -27.29 33.75
N GLN A 57 -49.71 -26.83 34.87
CA GLN A 57 -49.62 -25.43 35.28
C GLN A 57 -48.17 -24.98 35.48
N ASP A 58 -47.35 -25.78 36.15
CA ASP A 58 -45.93 -25.48 36.38
C ASP A 58 -45.16 -25.42 35.06
N SER A 59 -45.44 -26.34 34.14
CA SER A 59 -44.84 -26.33 32.81
C SER A 59 -45.26 -25.12 31.99
N GLN A 60 -46.51 -24.66 32.13
CA GLN A 60 -47.02 -23.48 31.46
C GLN A 60 -46.31 -22.21 31.94
N VAL A 61 -46.20 -22.02 33.27
CA VAL A 61 -45.49 -20.87 33.86
C VAL A 61 -44.02 -20.88 33.44
N ALA A 62 -43.37 -22.05 33.43
CA ALA A 62 -41.99 -22.18 32.98
C ALA A 62 -41.81 -21.86 31.49
N LEU A 63 -42.78 -22.22 30.64
CA LEU A 63 -42.77 -21.88 29.22
C LEU A 63 -43.00 -20.38 29.00
N GLU A 64 -43.93 -19.77 29.72
CA GLU A 64 -44.18 -18.33 29.67
C GLU A 64 -42.92 -17.53 30.04
N GLY A 65 -42.23 -17.88 31.12
CA GLY A 65 -40.96 -17.22 31.49
C GLY A 65 -39.83 -17.41 30.46
N LYS A 66 -39.74 -18.58 29.82
CA LYS A 66 -38.80 -18.80 28.71
C LYS A 66 -39.16 -17.97 27.49
N ILE A 67 -40.44 -17.84 27.16
CA ILE A 67 -40.92 -17.01 26.05
C ILE A 67 -40.59 -15.53 26.29
N GLU A 68 -40.80 -15.03 27.51
CA GLU A 68 -40.44 -13.67 27.89
C GLU A 68 -38.92 -13.43 27.75
N THR A 69 -38.11 -14.38 28.23
CA THR A 69 -36.65 -14.30 28.11
C THR A 69 -36.22 -14.25 26.63
N VAL A 70 -36.75 -15.14 25.81
CA VAL A 70 -36.47 -15.15 24.36
C VAL A 70 -36.93 -13.85 23.71
N ALA A 71 -38.08 -13.29 24.10
CA ALA A 71 -38.55 -12.01 23.57
C ALA A 71 -37.58 -10.86 23.89
N VAL A 72 -37.02 -10.82 25.11
CA VAL A 72 -36.00 -9.84 25.50
C VAL A 72 -34.73 -10.02 24.68
N GLU A 73 -34.20 -11.24 24.56
CA GLU A 73 -33.00 -11.53 23.78
C GLU A 73 -33.16 -11.17 22.30
N VAL A 74 -34.32 -11.49 21.70
CA VAL A 74 -34.63 -11.10 20.31
C VAL A 74 -34.63 -9.58 20.13
N ASN A 75 -35.14 -8.83 21.11
CA ASN A 75 -35.13 -7.37 21.05
C ASN A 75 -33.72 -6.79 21.15
N LEU A 76 -32.88 -7.36 22.02
CA LEU A 76 -31.47 -6.97 22.13
C LEU A 76 -30.71 -7.25 20.83
N LEU A 77 -30.90 -8.45 20.25
CA LEU A 77 -30.30 -8.82 18.97
C LEU A 77 -30.72 -7.87 17.84
N ARG A 78 -31.98 -7.42 17.80
CA ARG A 78 -32.45 -6.43 16.81
C ARG A 78 -31.73 -5.09 16.93
N VAL A 79 -31.51 -4.63 18.16
CA VAL A 79 -30.79 -3.39 18.44
C VAL A 79 -29.32 -3.52 18.02
N ASP A 80 -28.66 -4.62 18.37
CA ASP A 80 -27.26 -4.83 18.03
C ASP A 80 -27.06 -5.04 16.52
N LEU A 81 -27.98 -5.74 15.85
CA LEU A 81 -27.97 -5.84 14.39
C LEU A 81 -28.06 -4.46 13.74
N SER A 82 -28.93 -3.59 14.25
CA SER A 82 -29.07 -2.22 13.75
C SER A 82 -27.77 -1.41 13.92
N LYS A 83 -27.07 -1.56 15.05
CA LYS A 83 -25.77 -0.92 15.29
C LYS A 83 -24.69 -1.46 14.35
N VAL A 84 -24.66 -2.77 14.11
CA VAL A 84 -23.67 -3.40 13.21
C VAL A 84 -23.89 -2.94 11.77
N LEU A 85 -25.15 -2.88 11.32
CA LEU A 85 -25.49 -2.36 9.99
C LEU A 85 -25.04 -0.92 9.82
N GLU A 86 -25.24 -0.07 10.82
CA GLU A 86 -24.82 1.34 10.73
C GLU A 86 -23.30 1.49 10.70
N LYS A 87 -22.58 0.72 11.54
CA LYS A 87 -21.11 0.66 11.48
C LYS A 87 -20.62 0.16 10.11
N GLY A 88 -21.32 -0.80 9.52
CA GLY A 88 -21.06 -1.31 8.18
C GLY A 88 -21.13 -0.20 7.13
N LYS A 89 -22.22 0.57 7.10
CA LYS A 89 -22.39 1.70 6.18
C LYS A 89 -21.29 2.75 6.31
N VAL A 90 -20.94 3.11 7.55
CA VAL A 90 -19.87 4.08 7.81
C VAL A 90 -18.53 3.57 7.29
N ALA A 91 -18.20 2.30 7.58
CA ALA A 91 -16.97 1.69 7.10
C ALA A 91 -16.92 1.60 5.57
N GLU A 92 -18.02 1.22 4.91
CA GLU A 92 -18.13 1.20 3.45
C GLU A 92 -17.94 2.60 2.84
N GLY A 93 -18.53 3.63 3.46
CA GLY A 93 -18.35 5.02 3.04
C GLY A 93 -16.88 5.46 3.11
N SER A 94 -16.21 5.18 4.24
CA SER A 94 -14.78 5.50 4.40
C SER A 94 -13.89 4.72 3.43
N ILE A 95 -14.22 3.46 3.11
CA ILE A 95 -13.48 2.68 2.10
C ILE A 95 -13.58 3.32 0.73
N VAL A 96 -14.78 3.76 0.32
CA VAL A 96 -14.99 4.43 -0.96
C VAL A 96 -14.21 5.75 -1.03
N GLU A 97 -14.22 6.53 0.04
CA GLU A 97 -13.46 7.79 0.12
C GLU A 97 -11.95 7.56 0.00
N LEU A 98 -11.40 6.62 0.77
CA LEU A 98 -9.99 6.24 0.71
C LEU A 98 -9.57 5.70 -0.67
N GLN A 99 -10.46 4.96 -1.34
CA GLN A 99 -10.19 4.49 -2.70
C GLN A 99 -10.14 5.64 -3.71
N SER A 100 -11.02 6.63 -3.56
CA SER A 100 -11.02 7.84 -4.38
C SER A 100 -9.73 8.64 -4.18
N GLU A 101 -9.36 8.92 -2.93
CA GLU A 101 -8.13 9.63 -2.58
C GLU A 101 -6.88 8.90 -3.07
N LYS A 102 -6.83 7.58 -2.90
CA LYS A 102 -5.76 6.76 -3.45
C LYS A 102 -5.65 6.93 -4.97
N GLY A 103 -6.77 6.96 -5.70
CA GLY A 103 -6.79 7.17 -7.14
C GLY A 103 -6.23 8.54 -7.57
N THR A 104 -6.57 9.61 -6.83
CA THR A 104 -6.05 10.95 -7.12
C THR A 104 -4.54 11.03 -6.84
N LEU A 105 -4.07 10.46 -5.74
CA LEU A 105 -2.64 10.41 -5.39
C LEU A 105 -1.82 9.64 -6.43
N TRP A 106 -2.31 8.49 -6.92
CA TRP A 106 -1.64 7.75 -8.00
C TRP A 106 -1.51 8.58 -9.28
N THR A 107 -2.56 9.33 -9.63
CA THR A 107 -2.54 10.21 -10.79
C THR A 107 -1.53 11.34 -10.62
N GLN A 108 -1.48 11.97 -9.44
CA GLN A 108 -0.50 13.00 -9.12
C GLN A 108 0.94 12.45 -9.14
N MET A 109 1.16 11.25 -8.60
CA MET A 109 2.47 10.60 -8.62
C MET A 109 2.94 10.29 -10.05
N ALA A 110 2.04 9.80 -10.91
CA ALA A 110 2.35 9.55 -12.31
C ALA A 110 2.72 10.85 -13.04
N GLN A 111 1.98 11.94 -12.78
CA GLN A 111 2.30 13.26 -13.33
C GLN A 111 3.65 13.79 -12.83
N ALA A 112 3.93 13.68 -11.53
CA ALA A 112 5.20 14.09 -10.94
C ALA A 112 6.39 13.31 -11.53
N THR A 113 6.23 12.00 -11.70
CA THR A 113 7.28 11.17 -12.32
C THR A 113 7.51 11.57 -13.78
N SER A 114 6.44 11.86 -14.51
CA SER A 114 6.54 12.34 -15.89
C SER A 114 7.22 13.71 -15.99
N THR A 115 6.91 14.64 -15.08
CA THR A 115 7.56 15.96 -15.08
C THR A 115 9.03 15.87 -14.69
N VAL A 116 9.39 15.02 -13.73
CA VAL A 116 10.81 14.77 -13.38
C VAL A 116 11.58 14.24 -14.59
N GLY A 117 11.06 13.22 -15.29
CA GLY A 117 11.74 12.71 -16.49
C GLY A 117 11.90 13.77 -17.60
N ARG A 118 10.91 14.65 -17.76
CA ARG A 118 11.01 15.79 -18.71
C ARG A 118 12.04 16.83 -18.27
N LEU A 119 12.18 17.07 -16.96
CA LEU A 119 13.18 17.99 -16.41
C LEU A 119 14.59 17.43 -16.58
N GLU A 120 14.81 16.16 -16.28
CA GLU A 120 16.11 15.49 -16.47
C GLU A 120 16.53 15.51 -17.95
N ASP A 121 15.59 15.24 -18.85
CA ASP A 121 15.80 15.31 -20.30
C ASP A 121 16.10 16.75 -20.77
N ALA A 122 15.39 17.76 -20.26
CA ALA A 122 15.68 19.16 -20.54
C ALA A 122 17.04 19.61 -19.99
N GLU A 123 17.39 19.19 -18.77
CA GLU A 123 18.69 19.46 -18.14
C GLU A 123 19.82 18.79 -18.92
N GLY A 124 19.64 17.53 -19.32
CA GLY A 124 20.58 16.79 -20.15
C GLY A 124 20.86 17.51 -21.46
N ARG A 125 19.80 17.85 -22.22
CA ARG A 125 19.94 18.61 -23.47
C ARG A 125 20.56 19.99 -23.28
N SER A 126 20.21 20.69 -22.21
CA SER A 126 20.80 21.99 -21.88
C SER A 126 22.30 21.89 -21.61
N ARG A 127 22.80 20.73 -21.18
CA ARG A 127 24.22 20.49 -20.88
C ARG A 127 25.00 19.84 -22.01
N TRP A 128 24.35 19.38 -23.08
CA TRP A 128 25.05 18.70 -24.19
C TRP A 128 26.11 19.56 -24.87
N ASN A 129 25.90 20.88 -24.90
CA ASN A 129 26.88 21.81 -25.48
C ASN A 129 27.92 22.31 -24.46
N ASN A 130 27.85 21.86 -23.20
CA ASN A 130 28.76 22.27 -22.14
C ASN A 130 29.84 21.22 -21.94
N VAL A 131 31.09 21.59 -22.17
CA VAL A 131 32.26 20.73 -21.92
C VAL A 131 32.97 21.19 -20.65
N ARG A 132 33.37 20.25 -19.80
CA ARG A 132 34.21 20.52 -18.62
C ARG A 132 35.65 20.15 -18.94
N LEU A 133 36.55 21.11 -18.82
CA LEU A 133 37.98 20.90 -18.98
C LEU A 133 38.66 20.85 -17.61
N LEU A 134 39.52 19.86 -17.39
CA LEU A 134 40.20 19.59 -16.13
C LEU A 134 41.72 19.54 -16.35
N GLY A 135 42.50 19.85 -15.31
CA GLY A 135 43.97 19.74 -15.34
C GLY A 135 44.70 20.99 -15.83
N PHE A 136 44.02 22.12 -15.99
CA PHE A 136 44.67 23.40 -16.26
C PHE A 136 45.26 24.01 -14.98
N PRO A 137 46.50 24.53 -15.01
CA PRO A 137 47.05 25.31 -13.90
C PRO A 137 46.18 26.54 -13.61
N GLU A 138 46.18 26.97 -12.35
CA GLU A 138 45.46 28.18 -11.97
C GLU A 138 46.04 29.41 -12.72
N HIS A 139 45.16 30.27 -13.21
CA HIS A 139 45.46 31.47 -14.01
C HIS A 139 46.16 31.25 -15.35
N ALA A 140 46.23 30.02 -15.88
CA ALA A 140 46.85 29.74 -17.17
C ALA A 140 46.16 30.45 -18.35
N GLU A 141 44.85 30.71 -18.26
CA GLU A 141 44.10 31.37 -19.33
C GLU A 141 44.29 32.89 -19.43
N GLY A 142 44.91 33.52 -18.42
CA GLY A 142 45.04 34.98 -18.38
C GLY A 142 43.71 35.71 -18.20
N SER A 143 43.50 36.82 -18.91
CA SER A 143 42.33 37.69 -18.76
C SER A 143 41.14 37.32 -19.64
N ALA A 144 41.31 36.43 -20.61
CA ALA A 144 40.30 36.08 -21.61
C ALA A 144 40.17 34.54 -21.73
N VAL A 145 39.28 33.97 -20.91
CA VAL A 145 39.10 32.52 -20.77
C VAL A 145 38.60 31.89 -22.07
N GLU A 146 37.68 32.55 -22.76
CA GLU A 146 37.07 32.09 -24.00
C GLU A 146 38.11 31.92 -25.11
N SER A 147 38.94 32.94 -25.32
CA SER A 147 39.99 32.91 -26.34
C SER A 147 41.05 31.86 -26.06
N PHE A 148 41.40 31.67 -24.78
CA PHE A 148 42.32 30.61 -24.38
C PHE A 148 41.76 29.23 -24.70
N VAL A 149 40.52 28.94 -24.30
CA VAL A 149 39.87 27.65 -24.53
C VAL A 149 39.68 27.40 -26.02
N GLU A 150 39.25 28.41 -26.79
CA GLU A 150 39.10 28.29 -28.24
C GLU A 150 40.40 27.90 -28.93
N ASN A 151 41.49 28.60 -28.62
CA ASN A 151 42.80 28.32 -29.22
C ASN A 151 43.31 26.95 -28.80
N TRP A 152 43.18 26.61 -27.51
CA TRP A 152 43.58 25.31 -27.02
C TRP A 152 42.83 24.16 -27.71
N ILE A 153 41.51 24.26 -27.89
CA ILE A 153 40.73 23.23 -28.60
C ILE A 153 41.17 23.14 -30.07
N LYS A 154 41.36 24.30 -30.74
CA LYS A 154 41.82 24.35 -32.14
C LYS A 154 43.18 23.66 -32.30
N ASP A 155 44.09 23.87 -31.34
CA ASP A 155 45.43 23.28 -31.35
C ASP A 155 45.38 21.77 -31.08
N VAL A 156 44.66 21.33 -30.04
CA VAL A 156 44.58 19.91 -29.64
C VAL A 156 43.90 19.07 -30.70
N LEU A 157 42.81 19.57 -31.29
CA LEU A 157 42.05 18.86 -32.32
C LEU A 157 42.57 19.12 -33.73
N GLN A 158 43.64 19.92 -33.88
CA GLN A 158 44.25 20.28 -35.17
C GLN A 158 43.25 20.88 -36.17
N LEU A 159 42.31 21.70 -35.67
CA LEU A 159 41.19 22.27 -36.42
C LEU A 159 41.55 23.55 -37.19
N ALA A 160 42.82 23.76 -37.51
CA ALA A 160 43.34 24.99 -38.13
C ALA A 160 42.56 25.42 -39.40
N GLY A 161 41.90 24.50 -40.11
CA GLY A 161 41.07 24.77 -41.29
C GLY A 161 39.58 25.06 -41.03
N LEU A 162 39.06 24.81 -39.83
CA LEU A 162 37.62 24.92 -39.47
C LEU A 162 37.29 26.17 -38.64
N SER A 163 38.25 27.10 -38.51
CA SER A 163 38.22 28.28 -37.65
C SER A 163 36.98 29.18 -37.76
N ARG A 164 36.20 29.10 -38.84
CA ARG A 164 34.99 29.93 -39.02
C ARG A 164 33.72 29.31 -38.42
N VAL A 165 33.75 28.03 -38.03
CA VAL A 165 32.56 27.28 -37.57
C VAL A 165 32.55 27.07 -36.06
N PHE A 166 33.73 27.14 -35.41
CA PHE A 166 33.86 26.87 -33.97
C PHE A 166 34.16 28.16 -33.19
N PHE A 167 33.24 28.52 -32.29
CA PHE A 167 33.39 29.59 -31.32
C PHE A 167 32.83 29.15 -29.96
N VAL A 168 33.35 29.70 -28.88
CA VAL A 168 32.91 29.43 -27.51
C VAL A 168 32.01 30.57 -27.07
N GLU A 169 30.73 30.27 -26.77
CA GLU A 169 29.77 31.29 -26.31
C GLU A 169 30.08 31.82 -24.91
N CYS A 170 30.53 30.96 -24.00
CA CYS A 170 30.89 31.31 -22.64
C CYS A 170 31.92 30.32 -22.10
N ALA A 171 32.96 30.83 -21.44
CA ALA A 171 33.90 30.02 -20.68
C ALA A 171 34.08 30.65 -19.30
N HIS A 172 33.97 29.83 -18.27
CA HIS A 172 34.21 30.27 -16.90
C HIS A 172 34.81 29.15 -16.08
N ARG A 173 35.53 29.52 -15.02
CA ARG A 173 35.98 28.58 -14.00
C ARG A 173 34.74 28.04 -13.30
N ALA A 174 34.62 26.72 -13.22
CA ALA A 174 33.61 26.11 -12.38
C ALA A 174 33.88 26.54 -10.94
N LEU A 175 32.91 27.21 -10.31
CA LEU A 175 32.96 27.48 -8.87
C LEU A 175 32.88 26.13 -8.17
N VAL A 176 34.01 25.66 -7.65
CA VAL A 176 34.02 24.55 -6.70
C VAL A 176 33.30 25.07 -5.47
N ALA A 177 32.10 24.53 -5.20
CA ALA A 177 31.48 24.74 -3.90
C ALA A 177 32.50 24.30 -2.84
N PRO A 178 32.74 25.09 -1.77
CA PRO A 178 33.70 24.70 -0.75
C PRO A 178 33.36 23.29 -0.31
N LEU A 179 34.34 22.39 -0.43
CA LEU A 179 34.21 21.05 0.11
C LEU A 179 33.78 21.20 1.55
N TRP A 180 32.65 20.58 1.89
CA TRP A 180 32.21 20.45 3.27
C TRP A 180 33.38 19.84 4.06
N PRO A 181 33.66 20.32 5.29
CA PRO A 181 34.86 19.93 6.02
C PRO A 181 34.92 18.40 6.16
N GLY A 182 35.86 17.74 5.47
CA GLY A 182 36.10 16.29 5.57
C GLY A 182 35.90 15.43 4.32
N ALA A 183 35.66 16.00 3.12
CA ALA A 183 35.63 15.19 1.90
C ALA A 183 37.02 14.61 1.55
N PRO A 184 37.15 13.31 1.23
CA PRO A 184 38.42 12.73 0.79
C PRO A 184 38.81 13.28 -0.60
N LEU A 185 40.11 13.53 -0.77
CA LEU A 185 40.76 13.93 -2.03
C LEU A 185 40.69 12.81 -3.07
#